data_AF-A0AAW1BFX0-F1
#
_entry.id   AF-A0AAW1BFX0-F1
#
_cell.length_a   1.000
_cell.length_b   1.000
_cell.length_c   1.000
_cell.angle_alpha   90.00
_cell.angle_beta   90.00
_cell.angle_gamma   90.00
#
_symmetry.space_group_name_H-M   'P 1'
#
loop_
_entity.id
_entity.type
_entity.pdbx_description
1 polymer ?
#
loop_
_entity_poly.entity_id
_entity_poly.type
_entity_poly.pdbx_seq_one_letter_code
_entity_poly.pdbx_strand_id
1 'polypeptide(L)'
;SEIIHFHNYPSEEYHVETEDGYILTINRIPHGSISSHFTAARPVVFLLHGVVGDGSHWISNQPHNSFGFILADNGYDVWLGNSRGNTWSSNHKILKPWQKEFWSFSFHEMGYYDIPAAIYFILNQTKQQQLYYVGHSEGTTAGFISFSTWPELAEKIKIHNKKGFQAYDYGTKEKNMEKYNQIIPPVYKIEDIKIPIALWSGGNDLFVNIRDVEALISRLSNVIYHQHVPEWQHLDYIWGLDATEIMYMRIIEIMKSYA
;
A
#
# COMPACT_ATOMS: atom_id res chain seq x y z
N SER A 1 14.06 -0.52 10.73
CA SER A 1 14.29 -1.20 12.02
C SER A 1 14.41 -0.22 13.20
N GLU A 2 15.37 0.72 13.22
CA GLU A 2 15.73 1.49 14.44
C GLU A 2 14.58 2.21 15.16
N ILE A 3 13.70 2.92 14.44
CA ILE A 3 12.53 3.62 15.03
C ILE A 3 11.60 2.66 15.78
N ILE A 4 11.41 1.45 15.25
CA ILE A 4 10.55 0.40 15.82
C ILE A 4 11.14 -0.08 17.16
N HIS A 5 12.45 -0.32 17.19
CA HIS A 5 13.17 -0.72 18.41
C HIS A 5 13.24 0.40 19.45
N PHE A 6 13.40 1.67 19.04
CA PHE A 6 13.39 2.83 19.95
C PHE A 6 12.08 2.91 20.75
N HIS A 7 10.95 2.57 20.13
CA HIS A 7 9.64 2.48 20.80
C HIS A 7 9.37 1.15 21.52
N ASN A 8 10.38 0.27 21.65
CA ASN A 8 10.30 -1.07 22.27
C ASN A 8 9.37 -2.06 21.55
N TYR A 9 9.21 -1.93 20.23
CA TYR A 9 8.51 -2.93 19.42
C TYR A 9 9.49 -3.94 18.82
N PRO A 10 9.05 -5.19 18.57
CA PRO A 10 9.80 -6.12 17.74
C PRO A 10 9.90 -5.55 16.31
N SER A 11 11.08 -5.66 15.71
CA SER A 11 11.30 -5.35 14.29
C SER A 11 11.93 -6.57 13.62
N GLU A 12 11.37 -6.96 12.49
CA GLU A 12 12.01 -7.85 11.53
C GLU A 12 12.19 -7.08 10.20
N GLU A 13 13.11 -7.52 9.36
CA GLU A 13 13.38 -6.91 8.05
C GLU A 13 13.63 -8.01 7.02
N TYR A 14 13.04 -7.84 5.83
CA TYR A 14 13.02 -8.84 4.77
C TYR A 14 13.32 -8.21 3.42
N HIS A 15 14.10 -8.94 2.61
CA HIS A 15 14.44 -8.55 1.25
C HIS A 15 13.58 -9.37 0.27
N VAL A 16 12.78 -8.69 -0.55
CA VAL A 16 11.84 -9.28 -1.49
C VAL A 16 12.32 -9.02 -2.92
N GLU A 17 12.51 -10.09 -3.68
CA GLU A 17 12.85 -10.01 -5.10
C GLU A 17 11.58 -9.88 -5.95
N THR A 18 11.56 -8.90 -6.85
CA THR A 18 10.52 -8.70 -7.87
C THR A 18 10.85 -9.45 -9.16
N GLU A 19 9.85 -9.74 -9.99
CA GLU A 19 10.05 -10.49 -11.25
C GLU A 19 11.04 -9.81 -12.20
N ASP A 20 11.00 -8.47 -12.31
CA ASP A 20 11.95 -7.69 -13.11
C ASP A 20 13.29 -7.41 -12.37
N GLY A 21 13.42 -7.86 -11.12
CA GLY A 21 14.70 -8.05 -10.44
C GLY A 21 15.13 -6.93 -9.48
N TYR A 22 14.26 -5.96 -9.16
CA TYR A 22 14.45 -5.06 -8.02
C TYR A 22 14.36 -5.86 -6.71
N ILE A 23 15.08 -5.38 -5.69
CA ILE A 23 15.13 -5.96 -4.36
C ILE A 23 14.56 -4.92 -3.39
N LEU A 24 13.37 -5.21 -2.87
CA LEU A 24 12.61 -4.34 -1.98
C LEU A 24 12.92 -4.72 -0.53
N THR A 25 13.16 -3.72 0.33
CA THR A 25 13.41 -3.97 1.76
C THR A 25 12.15 -3.65 2.55
N ILE A 26 11.40 -4.66 2.98
CA ILE A 26 10.17 -4.49 3.77
C ILE A 26 10.43 -4.75 5.25
N ASN A 27 9.83 -3.92 6.11
CA ASN A 27 9.96 -4.03 7.57
C ASN A 27 8.69 -4.68 8.15
N ARG A 28 8.79 -5.33 9.32
CA ARG A 28 7.65 -5.99 9.98
C ARG A 28 7.66 -5.76 11.49
N ILE A 29 6.48 -5.54 12.06
CA ILE A 29 6.18 -5.47 13.49
C ILE A 29 5.25 -6.65 13.82
N PRO A 30 5.78 -7.82 14.23
CA PRO A 30 5.00 -9.05 14.39
C PRO A 30 4.02 -9.05 15.58
N HIS A 31 4.20 -8.15 16.55
CA HIS A 31 3.26 -7.92 17.65
C HIS A 31 3.51 -6.56 18.34
N GLY A 32 2.54 -6.12 19.15
CA GLY A 32 2.65 -4.92 19.97
C GLY A 32 3.79 -4.92 20.99
N SER A 33 4.06 -3.75 21.57
CA SER A 33 5.19 -3.50 22.48
C SER A 33 5.14 -4.37 23.74
N ILE A 34 3.94 -4.53 24.32
CA ILE A 34 3.70 -5.46 25.43
C ILE A 34 3.48 -6.86 24.85
N SER A 35 4.42 -7.77 25.13
CA SER A 35 4.34 -9.18 24.75
C SER A 35 3.20 -9.90 25.48
N SER A 36 2.02 -9.76 24.90
CA SER A 36 0.79 -10.44 25.28
C SER A 36 0.81 -11.86 24.73
N HIS A 37 0.44 -12.85 25.57
CA HIS A 37 0.49 -14.29 25.26
C HIS A 37 -0.55 -14.78 24.24
N PHE A 38 -0.76 -14.03 23.16
CA PHE A 38 -1.51 -14.48 21.99
C PHE A 38 -0.73 -15.62 21.30
N THR A 39 -1.18 -16.85 21.56
CA THR A 39 -0.74 -18.09 20.91
C THR A 39 -1.38 -18.31 19.54
N ALA A 40 -2.37 -17.49 19.18
CA ALA A 40 -3.05 -17.53 17.87
C ALA A 40 -2.26 -16.79 16.79
N ALA A 41 -2.42 -17.22 15.54
CA ALA A 41 -1.91 -16.49 14.37
C ALA A 41 -2.59 -15.12 14.26
N ARG A 42 -1.80 -14.05 14.16
CA ARG A 42 -2.30 -12.68 14.05
C ARG A 42 -2.74 -12.38 12.60
N PRO A 43 -3.87 -11.68 12.38
CA PRO A 43 -4.26 -11.21 11.05
C PRO A 43 -3.24 -10.21 10.52
N VAL A 44 -2.89 -10.34 9.23
CA VAL A 44 -1.83 -9.56 8.60
C VAL A 44 -2.37 -8.26 7.99
N VAL A 45 -1.62 -7.17 8.17
CA VAL A 45 -1.87 -5.88 7.51
C VAL A 45 -0.61 -5.43 6.78
N PHE A 46 -0.72 -5.16 5.47
CA PHE A 46 0.34 -4.54 4.67
C PHE A 46 0.04 -3.07 4.46
N LEU A 47 0.95 -2.21 4.90
CA LEU A 47 0.87 -0.74 4.82
C LEU A 47 1.85 -0.23 3.75
N LEU A 48 1.37 0.56 2.79
CA LEU A 48 2.20 1.15 1.74
C LEU A 48 2.08 2.67 1.64
N HIS A 49 3.24 3.33 1.68
CA HIS A 49 3.41 4.78 1.68
C HIS A 49 2.98 5.46 0.36
N GLY A 50 2.87 6.80 0.43
CA GLY A 50 2.65 7.67 -0.72
C GLY A 50 3.93 8.06 -1.48
N VAL A 51 3.77 8.99 -2.42
CA VAL A 51 4.88 9.53 -3.23
C VAL A 51 5.88 10.31 -2.35
N VAL A 52 7.17 10.25 -2.70
CA VAL A 52 8.28 10.84 -1.91
C VAL A 52 8.31 10.34 -0.45
N GLY A 53 7.98 9.07 -0.26
CA GLY A 53 7.87 8.44 1.07
C GLY A 53 8.57 7.09 1.19
N ASP A 54 8.52 6.56 2.41
CA ASP A 54 8.96 5.21 2.76
C ASP A 54 8.11 4.63 3.90
N GLY A 55 8.39 3.39 4.29
CA GLY A 55 7.65 2.68 5.36
C GLY A 55 7.65 3.39 6.73
N SER A 56 8.51 4.39 6.96
CA SER A 56 8.52 5.17 8.21
C SER A 56 7.28 6.04 8.39
N HIS A 57 6.54 6.36 7.32
CA HIS A 57 5.28 7.11 7.38
C HIS A 57 4.34 6.56 8.46
N TRP A 58 4.22 5.24 8.55
CA TRP A 58 3.29 4.56 9.44
C TRP A 58 3.76 4.47 10.91
N ILE A 59 4.97 4.94 11.21
CA ILE A 59 5.66 4.79 12.52
C ILE A 59 6.44 6.04 12.97
N SER A 60 6.31 7.18 12.28
CA SER A 60 7.08 8.40 12.56
C SER A 60 6.58 9.23 13.75
N ASN A 61 5.32 9.03 14.14
CA ASN A 61 4.69 9.62 15.31
C ASN A 61 4.84 8.71 16.55
N GLN A 62 4.37 9.15 17.72
CA GLN A 62 4.38 8.33 18.93
C GLN A 62 3.50 7.07 18.77
N PRO A 63 3.71 6.01 19.58
CA PRO A 63 2.97 4.74 19.44
C PRO A 63 1.43 4.85 19.50
N HIS A 64 0.89 5.88 20.15
CA HIS A 64 -0.56 6.13 20.23
C HIS A 64 -1.14 6.92 19.05
N ASN A 65 -0.30 7.46 18.15
CA ASN A 65 -0.71 8.18 16.93
C ASN A 65 0.12 7.84 15.68
N SER A 66 0.68 6.63 15.65
CA SER A 66 1.36 5.99 14.51
C SER A 66 0.63 4.69 14.17
N PHE A 67 0.04 4.59 12.97
CA PHE A 67 -0.86 3.49 12.65
C PHE A 67 -0.22 2.09 12.76
N GLY A 68 1.05 1.95 12.38
CA GLY A 68 1.77 0.68 12.46
C GLY A 68 1.94 0.18 13.90
N PHE A 69 2.14 1.08 14.87
CA PHE A 69 2.20 0.72 16.29
C PHE A 69 0.81 0.41 16.86
N ILE A 70 -0.19 1.25 16.54
CA ILE A 70 -1.59 1.05 16.99
C ILE A 70 -2.15 -0.31 16.52
N LEU A 71 -1.81 -0.73 15.29
CA LEU A 71 -2.18 -2.04 14.74
C LEU A 71 -1.48 -3.20 15.47
N ALA A 72 -0.18 -3.09 15.73
CA ALA A 72 0.59 -4.11 16.42
C ALA A 72 0.04 -4.34 17.86
N ASP A 73 -0.25 -3.27 18.58
CA ASP A 73 -0.89 -3.30 19.90
C ASP A 73 -2.36 -3.80 19.85
N ASN A 74 -3.07 -3.58 18.73
CA ASN A 74 -4.39 -4.17 18.47
C ASN A 74 -4.35 -5.66 18.03
N GLY A 75 -3.17 -6.29 18.03
CA GLY A 75 -3.02 -7.74 17.77
C GLY A 75 -2.87 -8.12 16.29
N TYR A 76 -2.56 -7.18 15.41
CA TYR A 76 -2.24 -7.47 14.01
C TYR A 76 -0.75 -7.79 13.81
N ASP A 77 -0.44 -8.53 12.74
CA ASP A 77 0.93 -8.70 12.21
C ASP A 77 1.16 -7.65 11.12
N VAL A 78 1.99 -6.65 11.40
CA VAL A 78 2.07 -5.43 10.58
C VAL A 78 3.30 -5.47 9.69
N TRP A 79 3.10 -5.23 8.40
CA TRP A 79 4.14 -5.21 7.38
C TRP A 79 4.20 -3.85 6.69
N LEU A 80 5.38 -3.25 6.64
CA LEU A 80 5.64 -1.92 6.10
C LEU A 80 6.35 -2.07 4.75
N GLY A 81 5.64 -1.74 3.67
CA GLY A 81 6.16 -1.77 2.31
C GLY A 81 7.09 -0.61 1.98
N ASN A 82 7.98 -0.82 1.01
CA ASN A 82 8.86 0.19 0.44
C ASN A 82 8.92 0.02 -1.08
N SER A 83 8.38 0.98 -1.84
CA SER A 83 8.40 0.96 -3.30
C SER A 83 9.82 1.05 -3.87
N ARG A 84 10.07 0.42 -5.02
CA ARG A 84 11.34 0.47 -5.76
C ARG A 84 11.92 1.89 -5.87
N GLY A 85 13.23 2.01 -5.70
CA GLY A 85 13.96 3.26 -5.83
C GLY A 85 13.81 4.26 -4.68
N ASN A 86 13.07 3.94 -3.61
CA ASN A 86 13.16 4.70 -2.36
C ASN A 86 14.45 4.34 -1.59
N THR A 87 14.69 5.02 -0.45
CA THR A 87 15.88 4.86 0.41
C THR A 87 16.29 3.40 0.68
N TRP A 88 15.30 2.52 0.89
CA TRP A 88 15.51 1.14 1.34
C TRP A 88 15.40 0.11 0.20
N SER A 89 14.68 0.47 -0.87
CA SER A 89 14.42 -0.39 -2.04
C SER A 89 15.20 0.05 -3.29
N SER A 90 16.37 0.67 -3.11
CA SER A 90 17.30 1.09 -4.17
C SER A 90 18.31 0.00 -4.58
N ASN A 91 17.88 -1.26 -4.62
CA ASN A 91 18.71 -2.41 -5.02
C ASN A 91 18.09 -3.20 -6.17
N HIS A 92 18.93 -3.84 -6.99
CA HIS A 92 18.50 -4.65 -8.15
C HIS A 92 19.59 -5.71 -8.47
N LYS A 93 19.17 -6.93 -8.83
CA LYS A 93 20.06 -8.06 -9.18
C LYS A 93 21.15 -7.71 -10.18
N ILE A 94 20.80 -6.95 -11.23
CA ILE A 94 21.66 -6.68 -12.39
C ILE A 94 22.00 -5.20 -12.44
N LEU A 95 21.00 -4.34 -12.62
CA LEU A 95 21.19 -2.90 -12.78
C LEU A 95 21.74 -2.25 -11.49
N LYS A 96 22.24 -1.03 -11.62
CA LYS A 96 22.87 -0.25 -10.54
C LYS A 96 22.28 1.17 -10.50
N PRO A 97 22.17 1.82 -9.32
CA PRO A 97 21.52 3.14 -9.20
C PRO A 97 22.10 4.30 -10.01
N TRP A 98 23.28 4.16 -10.63
CA TRP A 98 23.83 5.15 -11.57
C TRP A 98 23.48 4.88 -13.04
N GLN A 99 22.80 3.78 -13.35
CA GLN A 99 22.30 3.46 -14.68
C GLN A 99 20.91 4.07 -14.89
N LYS A 100 20.64 4.60 -16.09
CA LYS A 100 19.35 5.21 -16.41
C LYS A 100 18.22 4.18 -16.40
N GLU A 101 18.56 2.95 -16.76
CA GLU A 101 17.66 1.80 -16.88
C GLU A 101 17.08 1.42 -15.50
N PHE A 102 17.85 1.61 -14.43
CA PHE A 102 17.43 1.41 -13.04
C PHE A 102 16.31 2.37 -12.61
N TRP A 103 16.16 3.51 -13.29
CA TRP A 103 15.12 4.49 -13.02
C TRP A 103 14.04 4.50 -14.13
N SER A 104 13.98 3.45 -14.95
CA SER A 104 13.03 3.32 -16.06
C SER A 104 11.70 2.69 -15.64
N PHE A 105 11.17 3.13 -14.49
CA PHE A 105 9.93 2.64 -13.87
C PHE A 105 9.00 3.79 -13.49
N SER A 106 7.78 3.44 -13.08
CA SER A 106 6.74 4.33 -12.58
C SER A 106 5.88 3.62 -11.53
N PHE A 107 4.80 4.27 -11.05
CA PHE A 107 3.75 3.63 -10.26
C PHE A 107 3.11 2.42 -10.97
N HIS A 108 3.24 2.29 -12.31
CA HIS A 108 2.82 1.08 -13.03
C HIS A 108 3.59 -0.15 -12.55
N GLU A 109 4.92 -0.10 -12.64
CA GLU A 109 5.79 -1.20 -12.23
C GLU A 109 5.70 -1.49 -10.72
N MET A 110 5.46 -0.47 -9.89
CA MET A 110 5.15 -0.68 -8.46
C MET A 110 3.89 -1.54 -8.31
N GLY A 111 2.77 -1.14 -8.92
CA GLY A 111 1.53 -1.92 -8.87
C GLY A 111 1.63 -3.30 -9.54
N TYR A 112 2.39 -3.41 -10.62
CA TYR A 112 2.47 -4.62 -11.44
C TYR A 112 3.46 -5.66 -10.87
N TYR A 113 4.57 -5.25 -10.25
CA TYR A 113 5.65 -6.13 -9.77
C TYR A 113 5.90 -6.03 -8.26
N ASP A 114 5.94 -4.83 -7.66
CA ASP A 114 6.26 -4.67 -6.23
C ASP A 114 5.14 -5.22 -5.33
N ILE A 115 3.89 -4.85 -5.63
CA ILE A 115 2.72 -5.28 -4.83
C ILE A 115 2.54 -6.81 -4.85
N PRO A 116 2.56 -7.52 -6.00
CA PRO A 116 2.46 -8.98 -6.00
C PRO A 116 3.64 -9.64 -5.28
N ALA A 117 4.88 -9.20 -5.53
CA ALA A 117 6.06 -9.79 -4.90
C ALA A 117 6.01 -9.67 -3.37
N ALA A 118 5.67 -8.48 -2.85
CA ALA A 118 5.51 -8.25 -1.41
C ALA A 118 4.38 -9.10 -0.83
N ILE A 119 3.19 -9.12 -1.42
CA ILE A 119 2.04 -9.88 -0.90
C ILE A 119 2.32 -11.39 -0.94
N TYR A 120 2.84 -11.94 -2.03
CA TYR A 120 3.18 -13.36 -2.11
C TYR A 120 4.27 -13.76 -1.13
N PHE A 121 5.28 -12.90 -0.92
CA PHE A 121 6.29 -13.12 0.13
C PHE A 121 5.64 -13.16 1.52
N ILE A 122 4.81 -12.17 1.86
CA ILE A 122 4.17 -12.04 3.17
C ILE A 122 3.24 -13.23 3.45
N LEU A 123 2.38 -13.61 2.50
CA LEU A 123 1.47 -14.76 2.64
C LEU A 123 2.25 -16.07 2.79
N ASN A 124 3.35 -16.25 2.05
CA ASN A 124 4.23 -17.41 2.23
C ASN A 124 4.95 -17.39 3.59
N GLN A 125 5.44 -16.25 4.07
CA GLN A 125 6.16 -16.17 5.34
C GLN A 125 5.22 -16.39 6.55
N THR A 126 4.00 -15.85 6.49
CA THR A 126 3.01 -15.91 7.58
C THR A 126 2.09 -17.13 7.53
N LYS A 127 2.05 -17.84 6.38
CA LYS A 127 1.10 -18.93 6.05
C LYS A 127 -0.39 -18.52 6.03
N GLN A 128 -0.67 -17.23 6.13
CA GLN A 128 -2.00 -16.66 5.90
C GLN A 128 -2.45 -16.89 4.45
N GLN A 129 -3.76 -16.99 4.23
CA GLN A 129 -4.35 -17.10 2.89
C GLN A 129 -4.77 -15.74 2.31
N GLN A 130 -4.99 -14.74 3.17
CA GLN A 130 -5.35 -13.38 2.81
C GLN A 130 -4.70 -12.37 3.77
N LEU A 131 -4.61 -11.11 3.37
CA LEU A 131 -4.18 -10.00 4.22
C LEU A 131 -5.03 -8.74 3.98
N TYR A 132 -4.99 -7.80 4.93
CA TYR A 132 -5.53 -6.46 4.76
C TYR A 132 -4.51 -5.54 4.08
N TYR A 133 -4.94 -4.78 3.09
CA TYR A 133 -4.12 -3.80 2.39
C TYR A 133 -4.53 -2.38 2.77
N VAL A 134 -3.58 -1.53 3.15
CA VAL A 134 -3.79 -0.09 3.36
C VAL A 134 -2.73 0.69 2.58
N GLY A 135 -3.18 1.47 1.61
CA GLY A 135 -2.33 2.39 0.86
C GLY A 135 -2.67 3.84 1.20
N HIS A 136 -1.66 4.70 1.19
CA HIS A 136 -1.81 6.15 1.16
C HIS A 136 -1.34 6.70 -0.19
N SER A 137 -2.07 7.63 -0.79
CA SER A 137 -1.64 8.37 -1.99
C SER A 137 -1.21 7.45 -3.16
N GLU A 138 0.05 7.50 -3.58
CA GLU A 138 0.64 6.59 -4.58
C GLU A 138 0.51 5.11 -4.20
N GLY A 139 0.57 4.75 -2.91
CA GLY A 139 0.31 3.39 -2.44
C GLY A 139 -1.11 2.92 -2.79
N THR A 140 -2.13 3.77 -2.60
CA THR A 140 -3.51 3.47 -3.03
C THR A 140 -3.59 3.27 -4.55
N THR A 141 -2.85 4.09 -5.30
CA THR A 141 -2.73 4.02 -6.77
C THR A 141 -2.08 2.70 -7.22
N ALA A 142 -0.97 2.28 -6.60
CA ALA A 142 -0.29 1.01 -6.87
C ALA A 142 -1.16 -0.20 -6.51
N GLY A 143 -1.89 -0.16 -5.39
CA GLY A 143 -2.87 -1.18 -5.01
C GLY A 143 -3.96 -1.36 -6.07
N PHE A 144 -4.61 -0.26 -6.50
CA PHE A 144 -5.60 -0.30 -7.58
C PHE A 144 -5.06 -0.91 -8.88
N ILE A 145 -3.82 -0.57 -9.27
CA ILE A 145 -3.16 -1.17 -10.43
C ILE A 145 -2.98 -2.67 -10.24
N SER A 146 -2.42 -3.09 -9.11
CA SER A 146 -2.08 -4.48 -8.85
C SER A 146 -3.31 -5.38 -8.93
N PHE A 147 -4.32 -5.08 -8.13
CA PHE A 147 -5.51 -5.93 -8.04
C PHE A 147 -6.31 -5.91 -9.35
N SER A 148 -6.19 -4.85 -10.16
CA SER A 148 -6.84 -4.76 -11.48
C SER A 148 -6.21 -5.58 -12.59
N THR A 149 -4.93 -5.90 -12.43
CA THR A 149 -4.13 -6.59 -13.45
C THR A 149 -3.97 -8.07 -13.08
N TRP A 150 -4.07 -8.39 -11.78
CA TRP A 150 -3.89 -9.74 -11.23
C TRP A 150 -5.15 -10.25 -10.48
N PRO A 151 -6.11 -10.89 -11.16
CA PRO A 151 -7.32 -11.44 -10.52
C PRO A 151 -7.01 -12.45 -9.40
N GLU A 152 -6.04 -13.36 -9.60
CA GLU A 152 -5.67 -14.38 -8.61
C GLU A 152 -5.01 -13.78 -7.34
N LEU A 153 -4.30 -12.65 -7.50
CA LEU A 153 -3.78 -11.89 -6.36
C LEU A 153 -4.91 -11.18 -5.63
N ALA A 154 -5.89 -10.66 -6.38
CA ALA A 154 -7.05 -10.03 -5.79
C ALA A 154 -7.91 -11.02 -4.98
N GLU A 155 -8.04 -12.28 -5.38
CA GLU A 155 -8.70 -13.32 -4.56
C GLU A 155 -8.01 -13.54 -3.19
N LYS A 156 -6.72 -13.21 -3.08
CA LYS A 156 -5.94 -13.26 -1.82
C LYS A 156 -6.08 -11.98 -0.99
N ILE A 157 -6.98 -11.08 -1.38
CA ILE A 157 -7.14 -9.72 -0.87
C ILE A 157 -8.64 -9.41 -0.67
N LYS A 158 -8.93 -8.38 0.12
CA LYS A 158 -10.23 -7.68 0.21
C LYS A 158 -9.98 -6.23 -0.35
N ILE A 159 -10.96 -5.48 -0.97
CA ILE A 159 -10.88 -4.10 -1.61
C ILE A 159 -10.78 -3.92 -3.21
N HIS A 160 -11.75 -3.27 -3.95
CA HIS A 160 -11.95 -3.12 -5.47
C HIS A 160 -13.25 -2.34 -6.03
N ASN A 161 -13.51 -1.59 -7.16
CA ASN A 161 -12.89 -1.19 -8.50
C ASN A 161 -14.02 -0.65 -9.59
N LYS A 162 -14.10 0.26 -10.68
CA LYS A 162 -13.39 1.32 -11.62
C LYS A 162 -14.32 2.36 -12.41
N LYS A 163 -13.76 3.45 -13.02
CA LYS A 163 -13.71 3.88 -14.49
C LYS A 163 -13.50 5.40 -14.80
N GLY A 164 -12.34 5.92 -15.24
CA GLY A 164 -11.10 5.28 -15.69
C GLY A 164 -9.79 5.97 -15.24
N PHE A 165 -8.69 5.27 -15.47
CA PHE A 165 -7.34 5.48 -14.92
C PHE A 165 -6.40 4.57 -15.73
N GLN A 166 -5.15 4.96 -15.99
CA GLN A 166 -4.30 4.31 -17.01
C GLN A 166 -2.81 4.29 -16.65
N ALA A 167 -2.05 3.43 -17.34
CA ALA A 167 -0.60 3.35 -17.22
C ALA A 167 0.11 4.58 -17.82
N TYR A 168 1.41 4.70 -17.54
CA TYR A 168 2.26 5.81 -17.97
C TYR A 168 2.41 5.86 -19.50
N ASP A 169 2.48 7.05 -20.09
CA ASP A 169 2.78 7.19 -21.53
C ASP A 169 4.27 7.51 -21.71
N TYR A 170 5.02 6.60 -22.35
CA TYR A 170 6.45 6.79 -22.61
C TYR A 170 6.73 7.78 -23.77
N GLY A 171 5.68 8.37 -24.34
CA GLY A 171 5.71 9.50 -25.27
C GLY A 171 5.95 9.12 -26.72
N THR A 172 6.14 7.83 -27.04
CA THR A 172 6.19 7.33 -28.41
C THR A 172 5.51 5.96 -28.49
N LYS A 173 4.94 5.64 -29.67
CA LYS A 173 4.22 4.38 -29.90
C LYS A 173 5.13 3.16 -29.77
N GLU A 174 6.40 3.34 -30.12
CA GLU A 174 7.45 2.31 -30.12
C GLU A 174 7.80 1.93 -28.69
N LYS A 175 7.96 2.90 -27.77
CA LYS A 175 8.18 2.63 -26.35
C LYS A 175 6.96 2.07 -25.64
N ASN A 176 5.76 2.55 -25.99
CA ASN A 176 4.53 1.96 -25.47
C ASN A 176 4.37 0.50 -25.95
N MET A 177 4.75 0.20 -27.19
CA MET A 177 4.83 -1.18 -27.70
C MET A 177 5.89 -2.00 -26.96
N GLU A 178 7.08 -1.48 -26.72
CA GLU A 178 8.16 -2.12 -25.96
C GLU A 178 7.74 -2.47 -24.53
N LYS A 179 7.04 -1.55 -23.84
CA LYS A 179 6.63 -1.67 -22.43
C LYS A 179 5.32 -2.42 -22.20
N TYR A 180 4.37 -2.35 -23.14
CA TYR A 180 3.01 -2.86 -22.96
C TYR A 180 2.56 -3.86 -24.02
N ASN A 181 3.34 -4.11 -25.06
CA ASN A 181 2.92 -4.81 -26.28
C ASN A 181 1.70 -4.14 -26.97
N GLN A 182 1.48 -2.84 -26.74
CA GLN A 182 0.44 -2.03 -27.39
C GLN A 182 0.81 -0.54 -27.46
N ILE A 183 0.44 0.13 -28.55
CA ILE A 183 0.88 1.51 -28.85
C ILE A 183 0.25 2.63 -28.01
N ILE A 184 -0.81 2.33 -27.25
CA ILE A 184 -1.51 3.23 -26.31
C ILE A 184 -1.37 2.61 -24.91
N PRO A 185 -1.07 3.37 -23.84
CA PRO A 185 -0.97 2.81 -22.49
C PRO A 185 -2.26 2.09 -22.06
N PRO A 186 -2.18 0.93 -21.38
CA PRO A 186 -3.36 0.21 -20.93
C PRO A 186 -4.17 1.04 -19.92
N VAL A 187 -5.45 1.27 -20.23
CA VAL A 187 -6.40 1.91 -19.31
C VAL A 187 -6.85 0.89 -18.27
N TYR A 188 -6.05 0.73 -17.21
CA TYR A 188 -6.24 -0.23 -16.11
C TYR A 188 -7.70 -0.52 -15.86
N LYS A 189 -8.11 -1.77 -16.10
CA LYS A 189 -9.43 -2.24 -15.70
C LYS A 189 -9.46 -2.45 -14.19
N ILE A 190 -9.31 -1.38 -13.41
CA ILE A 190 -9.52 -1.37 -11.96
C ILE A 190 -11.00 -1.64 -11.65
N GLU A 191 -11.67 -2.65 -12.26
CA GLU A 191 -13.07 -2.65 -12.79
C GLU A 191 -13.92 -3.89 -12.47
N ASP A 192 -13.32 -5.06 -12.66
CA ASP A 192 -14.09 -6.25 -13.04
C ASP A 192 -14.52 -7.17 -11.87
N ILE A 193 -13.67 -7.95 -11.21
CA ILE A 193 -13.03 -7.54 -9.95
C ILE A 193 -13.93 -6.68 -8.95
N LYS A 194 -14.23 -7.17 -7.71
CA LYS A 194 -15.48 -6.89 -6.89
C LYS A 194 -15.43 -6.78 -5.31
N ILE A 195 -14.27 -6.77 -4.66
CA ILE A 195 -14.08 -7.00 -3.20
C ILE A 195 -14.06 -5.66 -2.34
N PRO A 196 -14.29 -5.61 -0.99
CA PRO A 196 -14.82 -4.40 -0.30
C PRO A 196 -13.90 -3.17 -0.01
N ILE A 197 -14.12 -1.96 -0.60
CA ILE A 197 -13.33 -0.73 -0.29
C ILE A 197 -13.86 0.07 0.92
N ALA A 198 -12.95 0.46 1.82
CA ALA A 198 -13.11 1.61 2.71
C ALA A 198 -12.21 2.78 2.27
N LEU A 199 -12.73 4.01 2.20
CA LEU A 199 -12.02 5.22 1.77
C LEU A 199 -12.10 6.37 2.79
N TRP A 200 -11.04 7.16 2.86
CA TRP A 200 -10.98 8.47 3.51
C TRP A 200 -10.55 9.53 2.51
N SER A 201 -10.98 10.77 2.70
CA SER A 201 -10.63 11.91 1.83
C SER A 201 -10.70 13.24 2.57
N GLY A 202 -9.69 14.10 2.39
CA GLY A 202 -9.65 15.46 2.92
C GLY A 202 -10.36 16.47 2.02
N GLY A 203 -10.98 17.50 2.61
CA GLY A 203 -11.59 18.60 1.84
C GLY A 203 -10.60 19.63 1.34
N ASN A 204 -9.46 19.78 2.02
CA ASN A 204 -8.40 20.73 1.67
C ASN A 204 -7.19 20.06 0.99
N ASP A 205 -7.27 18.76 0.66
CA ASP A 205 -6.19 17.96 0.10
C ASP A 205 -5.65 18.55 -1.21
N LEU A 206 -4.40 19.06 -1.16
CA LEU A 206 -3.74 19.74 -2.28
C LEU A 206 -3.24 18.81 -3.39
N PHE A 207 -3.26 17.49 -3.19
CA PHE A 207 -2.82 16.49 -4.19
C PHE A 207 -4.00 15.72 -4.79
N VAL A 208 -5.07 15.51 -4.04
CA VAL A 208 -6.22 14.68 -4.44
C VAL A 208 -7.51 15.49 -4.33
N ASN A 209 -8.02 15.97 -5.46
CA ASN A 209 -9.24 16.78 -5.48
C ASN A 209 -10.48 15.95 -5.11
N ILE A 210 -11.38 16.49 -4.30
CA ILE A 210 -12.64 15.83 -3.93
C ILE A 210 -13.47 15.38 -5.15
N ARG A 211 -13.43 16.09 -6.28
CA ARG A 211 -14.13 15.68 -7.52
C ARG A 211 -13.55 14.41 -8.14
N ASP A 212 -12.24 14.21 -8.03
CA ASP A 212 -11.58 12.99 -8.50
C ASP A 212 -11.86 11.82 -7.55
N VAL A 213 -12.05 12.09 -6.25
CA VAL A 213 -12.54 11.12 -5.25
C VAL A 213 -14.01 10.76 -5.49
N GLU A 214 -14.90 11.73 -5.72
CA GLU A 214 -16.32 11.51 -6.05
C GLU A 214 -16.47 10.72 -7.35
N ALA A 215 -15.69 11.08 -8.37
CA ALA A 215 -15.56 10.29 -9.57
C ALA A 215 -15.12 8.87 -9.19
N LEU A 216 -13.99 8.69 -8.50
CA LEU A 216 -13.51 7.38 -8.05
C LEU A 216 -14.55 6.59 -7.25
N ILE A 217 -15.40 7.21 -6.43
CA ILE A 217 -16.43 6.51 -5.66
C ILE A 217 -17.59 6.07 -6.57
N SER A 218 -18.09 6.94 -7.45
CA SER A 218 -19.16 6.60 -8.43
C SER A 218 -18.79 5.43 -9.37
N ARG A 219 -17.50 5.16 -9.43
CA ARG A 219 -16.80 4.13 -10.22
C ARG A 219 -16.60 2.82 -9.45
N LEU A 220 -16.37 2.87 -8.13
CA LEU A 220 -15.98 1.70 -7.33
C LEU A 220 -17.20 0.82 -7.00
N SER A 221 -17.22 -0.39 -7.55
CA SER A 221 -18.39 -1.29 -7.47
C SER A 221 -18.65 -1.98 -6.12
N ASN A 222 -17.82 -1.75 -5.09
CA ASN A 222 -18.03 -2.28 -3.73
C ASN A 222 -17.45 -1.35 -2.64
N VAL A 223 -17.83 -0.07 -2.62
CA VAL A 223 -17.48 0.83 -1.50
C VAL A 223 -18.36 0.50 -0.30
N ILE A 224 -17.78 -0.09 0.74
CA ILE A 224 -18.43 -0.37 2.02
C ILE A 224 -18.36 0.81 2.99
N TYR A 225 -17.40 1.71 2.81
CA TYR A 225 -17.23 2.88 3.67
C TYR A 225 -16.57 4.03 2.90
N HIS A 226 -17.08 5.24 3.08
CA HIS A 226 -16.39 6.47 2.71
C HIS A 226 -16.60 7.51 3.81
N GLN A 227 -15.52 8.16 4.21
CA GLN A 227 -15.53 9.28 5.13
C GLN A 227 -14.81 10.47 4.49
N HIS A 228 -15.52 11.60 4.41
CA HIS A 228 -14.93 12.88 4.06
C HIS A 228 -14.62 13.67 5.33
N VAL A 229 -13.44 14.25 5.41
CA VAL A 229 -12.98 15.09 6.52
C VAL A 229 -12.63 16.46 5.93
N PRO A 230 -13.56 17.44 5.94
CA PRO A 230 -13.40 18.69 5.20
C PRO A 230 -12.10 19.45 5.51
N GLU A 231 -11.62 19.36 6.74
CA GLU A 231 -10.47 20.08 7.26
C GLU A 231 -9.13 19.53 6.76
N TRP A 232 -9.05 18.22 6.50
CA TRP A 232 -7.79 17.50 6.28
C TRP A 232 -7.06 17.84 4.96
N GLN A 233 -5.74 17.85 5.07
CA GLN A 233 -4.72 17.93 4.03
C GLN A 233 -4.19 16.55 3.63
N HIS A 234 -3.35 16.50 2.60
CA HIS A 234 -2.81 15.25 2.05
C HIS A 234 -1.97 14.40 3.02
N LEU A 235 -1.50 15.00 4.11
CA LEU A 235 -0.60 14.36 5.09
C LEU A 235 -1.30 14.03 6.42
N ASP A 236 -2.53 14.51 6.67
CA ASP A 236 -3.21 14.26 7.95
C ASP A 236 -3.56 12.78 8.16
N TYR A 237 -3.81 12.03 7.09
CA TYR A 237 -3.98 10.57 7.14
C TYR A 237 -2.76 9.80 7.72
N ILE A 238 -1.61 10.46 7.88
CA ILE A 238 -0.35 9.88 8.36
C ILE A 238 0.14 10.63 9.61
N TRP A 239 0.16 11.96 9.56
CA TRP A 239 0.74 12.83 10.58
C TRP A 239 -0.27 13.69 11.36
N GLY A 240 -1.56 13.62 11.02
CA GLY A 240 -2.62 14.34 11.73
C GLY A 240 -2.71 13.91 13.19
N LEU A 241 -2.79 14.87 14.10
CA LEU A 241 -2.82 14.60 15.55
C LEU A 241 -4.13 13.93 16.00
N ASP A 242 -5.19 14.10 15.20
CA ASP A 242 -6.54 13.56 15.32
C ASP A 242 -6.75 12.24 14.55
N ALA A 243 -5.78 11.82 13.72
CA ALA A 243 -5.89 10.67 12.81
C ALA A 243 -6.23 9.35 13.52
N THR A 244 -5.82 9.19 14.79
CA THR A 244 -6.19 8.04 15.61
C THR A 244 -7.69 7.94 15.83
N GLU A 245 -8.33 9.05 16.22
CA GLU A 245 -9.75 9.12 16.56
C GLU A 245 -10.61 9.13 15.29
N ILE A 246 -10.22 9.93 14.29
CA ILE A 246 -11.01 10.15 13.08
C ILE A 246 -10.92 8.97 12.10
N MET A 247 -9.78 8.27 12.03
CA MET A 247 -9.52 7.26 11.00
C MET A 247 -8.98 5.93 11.52
N TYR A 248 -7.84 5.89 12.24
CA TYR A 248 -7.14 4.63 12.54
C TYR A 248 -8.01 3.63 13.34
N MET A 249 -8.74 4.11 14.35
CA MET A 249 -9.65 3.26 15.12
C MET A 249 -10.84 2.78 14.27
N ARG A 250 -11.36 3.61 13.35
CA ARG A 250 -12.42 3.21 12.41
C ARG A 250 -11.96 2.12 11.44
N ILE A 251 -10.73 2.20 10.91
CA ILE A 251 -10.16 1.13 10.08
C ILE A 251 -10.09 -0.18 10.88
N ILE A 252 -9.65 -0.12 12.14
CA ILE A 252 -9.54 -1.28 13.02
C ILE A 252 -10.91 -1.91 13.34
N GLU A 253 -11.95 -1.11 13.54
CA GLU A 253 -13.34 -1.60 13.68
C GLU A 253 -13.84 -2.28 12.40
N ILE A 254 -13.61 -1.68 11.23
CA ILE A 254 -13.98 -2.26 9.94
C ILE A 254 -13.27 -3.60 9.74
N MET A 255 -11.95 -3.68 9.95
CA MET A 255 -11.21 -4.95 9.85
C MET A 255 -11.71 -6.01 10.83
N LYS A 256 -12.08 -5.64 12.06
CA LYS A 256 -12.67 -6.56 13.05
C LYS A 256 -14.05 -7.10 12.63
N SER A 257 -14.75 -6.46 11.68
CA SER A 257 -15.99 -6.98 11.08
C SER A 257 -15.78 -7.98 9.92
N TYR A 258 -14.54 -8.16 9.46
CA TYR A 258 -14.14 -9.09 8.38
C TYR A 258 -13.23 -10.23 8.85
N ALA A 259 -13.05 -10.37 10.16
CA ALA A 259 -12.22 -11.39 10.83
C ALA A 259 -12.97 -12.71 11.05
#